data_AF-A0A372RKF8-F1
#
_entry.id   AF-A0A372RKF8-F1
#
_cell.length_a   1.000
_cell.length_b   1.000
_cell.length_c   1.000
_cell.angle_alpha   90.00
_cell.angle_beta   90.00
_cell.angle_gamma   90.00
#
_symmetry.space_group_name_H-M   'P 1'
#
loop_
_entity.id
_entity.type
_entity.pdbx_description
1 polymer ?
#
loop_
_entity_poly.entity_id
_entity_poly.type
_entity_poly.pdbx_seq_one_letter_code
_entity_poly.pdbx_strand_id
1 'polypeptide(L)'
;MPNTIGIITSSNKENKDFITTNTEFTSKRRKLTNQLNLRVKRLSPKAKIPRRSSVKAAGYDLYSASNITIPAKGKALVPTDLAVVVPEGTYGRVAPRSGLALRNSIDCGGGVVDADYRGPVGVILFNHGDVDYQVNEGDRVAQLVLERICTPDVVEIEELDETERGNRGFGSTGLQ
;
A
#
# COMPACT_ATOMS: atom_id res chain seq x y z
N MET A 1 -46.99 12.42 62.85
CA MET A 1 -45.79 11.57 62.70
C MET A 1 -46.10 10.57 61.58
N PRO A 2 -45.65 10.86 60.35
CA PRO A 2 -44.46 10.20 59.82
C PRO A 2 -43.49 11.17 59.09
N ASN A 3 -42.20 10.81 59.09
CA ASN A 3 -41.12 11.55 58.45
C ASN A 3 -41.12 11.32 56.92
N THR A 4 -41.03 12.42 56.18
CA THR A 4 -40.75 12.47 54.74
C THR A 4 -39.25 12.29 54.51
N ILE A 5 -38.85 11.27 53.75
CA ILE A 5 -37.47 11.13 53.23
C ILE A 5 -37.46 11.70 51.81
N GLY A 6 -36.70 12.78 51.64
CA GLY A 6 -36.48 13.47 50.38
C GLY A 6 -35.67 12.64 49.38
N ILE A 7 -36.07 12.78 48.13
CA ILE A 7 -35.44 12.24 46.93
C ILE A 7 -34.05 12.88 46.76
N ILE A 8 -32.99 12.07 46.70
CA ILE A 8 -31.68 12.51 46.17
C ILE A 8 -31.53 11.90 44.77
N THR A 9 -31.81 12.71 43.76
CA THR A 9 -31.40 12.47 42.37
C THR A 9 -29.98 12.99 42.17
N SER A 10 -28.98 12.11 42.12
CA SER A 10 -27.63 12.47 41.68
C SER A 10 -26.92 11.24 41.10
N SER A 11 -27.20 10.92 39.83
CA SER A 11 -26.56 9.77 39.16
C SER A 11 -26.68 9.78 37.62
N ASN A 12 -26.56 10.94 36.95
CA ASN A 12 -26.68 10.97 35.48
C ASN A 12 -25.65 11.82 34.71
N LYS A 13 -24.74 12.54 35.38
CA LYS A 13 -23.70 13.35 34.70
C LYS A 13 -22.38 12.60 34.59
N GLU A 14 -21.84 12.10 35.70
CA GLU A 14 -20.56 11.37 35.71
C GLU A 14 -20.57 10.10 34.84
N ASN A 15 -21.70 9.38 34.79
CA ASN A 15 -21.83 8.18 33.98
C ASN A 15 -21.93 8.48 32.47
N LYS A 16 -22.45 9.65 32.08
CA LYS A 16 -22.47 10.10 30.68
C LYS A 16 -21.08 10.57 30.23
N ASP A 17 -20.34 11.26 31.09
CA ASP A 17 -18.99 11.73 30.79
C ASP A 17 -18.01 10.54 30.66
N PHE A 18 -18.16 9.50 31.48
CA PHE A 18 -17.35 8.27 31.40
C PHE A 18 -17.64 7.43 30.14
N ILE A 19 -18.91 7.36 29.70
CA ILE A 19 -19.29 6.65 28.47
C ILE A 19 -18.86 7.45 27.22
N THR A 20 -19.02 8.77 27.24
CA THR A 20 -18.64 9.66 26.13
C THR A 20 -17.13 9.65 25.92
N THR A 21 -16.34 9.76 26.99
CA THR A 21 -14.87 9.69 26.92
C THR A 21 -14.39 8.33 26.39
N ASN A 22 -14.91 7.21 26.89
CA ASN A 22 -14.51 5.89 26.39
C ASN A 22 -14.84 5.67 24.90
N THR A 23 -15.98 6.19 24.43
CA THR A 23 -16.41 6.10 23.03
C THR A 23 -15.53 6.95 22.11
N GLU A 24 -15.17 8.16 22.54
CA GLU A 24 -14.22 9.02 21.82
C GLU A 24 -12.81 8.42 21.77
N PHE A 25 -12.33 7.83 22.86
CA PHE A 25 -11.04 7.14 22.91
C PHE A 25 -11.00 5.93 21.98
N THR A 26 -12.05 5.10 21.94
CA THR A 26 -12.12 3.97 21.00
C THR A 26 -12.21 4.46 19.55
N SER A 27 -12.98 5.51 19.28
CA SER A 27 -13.11 6.11 17.95
C SER A 27 -11.78 6.69 17.46
N LYS A 28 -11.07 7.43 18.32
CA LYS A 28 -9.76 8.03 18.01
C LYS A 28 -8.69 6.95 17.81
N ARG A 29 -8.65 5.91 18.64
CA ARG A 29 -7.74 4.77 18.48
C ARG A 29 -8.02 4.01 17.19
N ARG A 30 -9.29 3.78 16.84
CA ARG A 30 -9.71 3.16 15.58
C ARG A 30 -9.35 4.02 14.37
N LYS A 31 -9.46 5.35 14.48
CA LYS A 31 -9.04 6.28 13.42
C LYS A 31 -7.52 6.23 13.19
N LEU A 32 -6.74 6.23 14.27
CA LEU A 32 -5.29 6.16 14.22
C LEU A 32 -4.78 4.80 13.69
N THR A 33 -5.40 3.69 14.10
CA THR A 33 -5.04 2.36 13.58
C THR A 33 -5.43 2.21 12.11
N ASN A 34 -6.55 2.79 11.67
CA ASN A 34 -6.93 2.82 10.25
C ASN A 34 -5.98 3.66 9.38
N GLN A 35 -5.31 4.66 9.95
CA GLN A 35 -4.28 5.45 9.27
C GLN A 35 -2.95 4.70 9.14
N LEU A 36 -2.64 3.79 10.08
CA LEU A 36 -1.38 3.04 10.08
C LEU A 36 -1.46 1.68 9.35
N ASN A 37 -2.66 1.15 9.16
CA ASN A 37 -2.86 -0.17 8.56
C ASN A 37 -3.01 -0.07 7.03
N LEU A 38 -2.33 -0.97 6.31
CA LEU A 38 -2.71 -1.31 4.93
C LEU A 38 -4.06 -2.03 4.95
N ARG A 39 -5.09 -1.39 4.40
CA ARG A 39 -6.44 -1.97 4.31
C ARG A 39 -6.64 -2.53 2.91
N VAL A 40 -7.28 -3.70 2.84
CA VAL A 40 -7.43 -4.45 1.59
C VAL A 40 -8.87 -4.93 1.47
N LYS A 41 -9.50 -4.72 0.30
CA LYS A 41 -10.81 -5.26 -0.06
C LYS A 41 -10.64 -6.25 -1.21
N ARG A 42 -11.13 -7.47 -1.04
CA ARG A 42 -11.29 -8.41 -2.15
C ARG A 42 -12.46 -7.96 -3.03
N LEU A 43 -12.23 -7.94 -4.33
CA LEU A 43 -13.24 -7.62 -5.35
C LEU A 43 -13.85 -8.89 -5.96
N SER A 44 -13.20 -10.05 -5.76
CA SER A 44 -13.71 -11.36 -6.16
C SER A 44 -13.27 -12.47 -5.18
N PRO A 45 -13.85 -13.68 -5.27
CA PRO A 45 -13.40 -14.85 -4.51
C PRO A 45 -11.98 -15.34 -4.85
N LYS A 46 -11.46 -14.97 -6.04
CA LYS A 46 -10.13 -15.38 -6.52
C LYS A 46 -9.00 -14.57 -5.89
N ALA A 47 -9.32 -13.39 -5.37
CA ALA A 47 -8.36 -12.49 -4.76
C ALA A 47 -7.75 -13.08 -3.48
N LYS A 48 -6.42 -13.07 -3.40
CA LYS A 48 -5.67 -13.50 -2.19
C LYS A 48 -5.17 -12.29 -1.42
N ILE A 49 -5.32 -12.32 -0.09
CA ILE A 49 -4.82 -11.23 0.77
C ILE A 49 -3.28 -11.22 0.71
N PRO A 50 -2.65 -10.06 0.43
CA PRO A 50 -1.21 -9.94 0.36
C PRO A 50 -0.53 -10.35 1.68
N ARG A 51 0.60 -11.05 1.57
CA ARG A 51 1.36 -11.53 2.74
C ARG A 51 2.83 -11.19 2.58
N ARG A 52 3.48 -10.88 3.70
CA ARG A 52 4.94 -10.79 3.73
C ARG A 52 5.53 -12.19 3.77
N SER A 53 6.57 -12.41 2.96
CA SER A 53 7.28 -13.69 2.87
C SER A 53 8.19 -13.94 4.08
N SER A 54 8.59 -12.89 4.79
CA SER A 54 9.33 -12.95 6.05
C SER A 54 8.93 -11.79 6.96
N VAL A 55 9.32 -11.85 8.24
CA VAL A 55 8.99 -10.82 9.25
C VAL A 55 9.48 -9.42 8.85
N LYS A 56 10.61 -9.35 8.14
CA LYS A 56 11.27 -8.10 7.71
C LYS A 56 11.16 -7.86 6.21
N ALA A 57 10.36 -8.65 5.48
CA ALA A 57 10.17 -8.41 4.05
C ALA A 57 9.59 -7.01 3.83
N ALA A 58 10.19 -6.27 2.89
CA ALA A 58 9.77 -4.91 2.56
C ALA A 58 8.39 -4.88 1.90
N GLY A 59 8.12 -5.86 1.02
CA GLY A 59 6.89 -5.94 0.25
C GLY A 59 5.92 -7.02 0.72
N TYR A 60 4.65 -6.81 0.39
CA TYR A 60 3.58 -7.81 0.50
C TYR A 60 3.41 -8.51 -0.85
N ASP A 61 3.58 -9.82 -0.91
CA ASP A 61 3.40 -10.60 -2.15
C ASP A 61 1.98 -10.36 -2.72
N LEU A 62 1.90 -9.97 -3.99
CA LEU A 62 0.67 -9.84 -4.77
C LEU A 62 0.45 -11.10 -5.62
N TYR A 63 -0.80 -11.51 -5.70
CA TYR A 63 -1.20 -12.75 -6.35
C TYR A 63 -2.05 -12.48 -7.60
N SER A 64 -1.88 -13.28 -8.64
CA SER A 64 -2.76 -13.24 -9.80
C SER A 64 -4.17 -13.75 -9.43
N ALA A 65 -5.21 -13.10 -9.94
CA ALA A 65 -6.59 -13.56 -9.88
C ALA A 65 -7.04 -14.28 -11.15
N SER A 66 -6.15 -14.48 -12.13
CA SER A 66 -6.48 -15.15 -13.40
C SER A 66 -5.30 -15.90 -14.02
N ASN A 67 -5.58 -16.82 -14.93
CA ASN A 67 -4.57 -17.38 -15.82
C ASN A 67 -4.30 -16.39 -16.96
N ILE A 68 -3.05 -16.01 -17.17
CA ILE A 68 -2.61 -15.05 -18.19
C ILE A 68 -1.27 -15.49 -18.79
N THR A 69 -1.12 -15.31 -20.09
CA THR A 69 0.17 -15.41 -20.77
C THR A 69 0.76 -14.01 -20.95
N ILE A 70 2.02 -13.81 -20.53
CA ILE A 70 2.81 -12.62 -20.85
C ILE A 70 3.66 -12.97 -22.09
N PRO A 71 3.35 -12.41 -23.28
CA PRO A 71 4.07 -12.77 -24.49
C PRO A 71 5.57 -12.49 -24.38
N ALA A 72 6.40 -13.29 -25.04
CA ALA A 72 7.83 -13.01 -25.22
C ALA A 72 8.03 -11.58 -25.78
N LYS A 73 8.99 -10.85 -25.22
CA LYS A 73 9.22 -9.41 -25.52
C LYS A 73 7.97 -8.52 -25.39
N GLY A 74 6.96 -8.99 -24.65
CA GLY A 74 5.66 -8.34 -24.53
C GLY A 74 5.37 -7.86 -23.12
N LYS A 75 4.10 -7.49 -22.91
CA LYS A 75 3.58 -7.07 -21.61
C LYS A 75 2.12 -7.47 -21.46
N ALA A 76 1.69 -7.70 -20.22
CA ALA A 76 0.27 -7.83 -19.91
C ALA A 76 -0.06 -7.26 -18.52
N LEU A 77 -1.34 -6.94 -18.34
CA LEU A 77 -1.89 -6.54 -17.04
C LEU A 77 -2.43 -7.78 -16.32
N VAL A 78 -1.80 -8.14 -15.20
CA VAL A 78 -2.25 -9.23 -14.34
C VAL A 78 -3.19 -8.67 -13.26
N PRO A 79 -4.48 -9.04 -13.24
CA PRO A 79 -5.41 -8.58 -12.22
C PRO A 79 -5.11 -9.26 -10.88
N THR A 80 -5.22 -8.50 -9.78
CA THR A 80 -5.14 -9.06 -8.41
C THR A 80 -6.52 -9.25 -7.76
N ASP A 81 -7.55 -8.63 -8.34
CA ASP A 81 -8.90 -8.49 -7.77
C ASP A 81 -8.89 -7.90 -6.34
N LEU A 82 -7.94 -7.01 -6.06
CA LEU A 82 -7.86 -6.26 -4.82
C LEU A 82 -8.09 -4.77 -5.05
N ALA A 83 -8.77 -4.12 -4.13
CA ALA A 83 -8.62 -2.68 -3.91
C ALA A 83 -7.87 -2.47 -2.59
N VAL A 84 -7.04 -1.42 -2.52
CA VAL A 84 -6.22 -1.15 -1.33
C VAL A 84 -6.43 0.28 -0.84
N VAL A 85 -6.22 0.48 0.45
CA VAL A 85 -6.00 1.80 1.04
C VAL A 85 -4.70 1.74 1.82
N VAL A 86 -3.69 2.39 1.26
CA VAL A 86 -2.37 2.50 1.89
C VAL A 86 -2.40 3.52 3.03
N PRO A 87 -1.46 3.43 4.00
CA PRO A 87 -1.29 4.44 5.03
C PRO A 87 -1.05 5.85 4.46
N GLU A 88 -1.52 6.87 5.19
CA GLU A 88 -1.27 8.27 4.83
C GLU A 88 0.23 8.59 4.85
N GLY A 89 0.68 9.46 3.94
CA GLY A 89 2.12 9.76 3.74
C GLY A 89 2.89 8.63 3.05
N THR A 90 2.18 7.66 2.46
CA THR A 90 2.78 6.59 1.65
C THR A 90 2.06 6.43 0.32
N TYR A 91 2.75 5.84 -0.65
CA TYR A 91 2.11 5.21 -1.80
C TYR A 91 2.48 3.72 -1.85
N GLY A 92 1.70 2.94 -2.60
CA GLY A 92 2.01 1.53 -2.84
C GLY A 92 2.83 1.37 -4.11
N ARG A 93 4.10 0.98 -4.01
CA ARG A 93 4.91 0.60 -5.16
C ARG A 93 4.75 -0.88 -5.50
N VAL A 94 4.26 -1.19 -6.69
CA VAL A 94 4.33 -2.55 -7.26
C VAL A 94 5.75 -2.78 -7.74
N ALA A 95 6.45 -3.71 -7.09
CA ALA A 95 7.86 -3.99 -7.32
C ALA A 95 8.05 -5.42 -7.86
N PRO A 96 9.09 -5.66 -8.69
CA PRO A 96 9.40 -6.99 -9.19
C PRO A 96 9.86 -7.93 -8.07
N ARG A 97 9.66 -9.22 -8.29
CA ARG A 97 10.21 -10.29 -7.44
C ARG A 97 11.51 -10.77 -8.07
N SER A 98 12.61 -10.73 -7.32
CA SER A 98 13.95 -11.07 -7.84
C SER A 98 14.03 -12.45 -8.51
N GLY A 99 13.30 -13.43 -7.99
CA GLY A 99 13.25 -14.76 -8.60
C GLY A 99 12.61 -14.82 -9.98
N LEU A 100 11.61 -13.96 -10.26
CA LEU A 100 10.96 -13.87 -11.57
C LEU A 100 11.83 -13.06 -12.54
N ALA A 101 12.45 -11.99 -12.06
CA ALA A 101 13.40 -11.21 -12.84
C ALA A 101 14.58 -12.07 -13.32
N LEU A 102 15.23 -12.79 -12.41
CA LEU A 102 16.42 -13.60 -12.74
C LEU A 102 16.10 -14.81 -13.62
N ARG A 103 15.03 -15.56 -13.33
CA ARG A 103 14.77 -16.86 -14.00
C ARG A 103 13.88 -16.75 -15.23
N ASN A 104 13.05 -15.72 -15.31
CA ASN A 104 12.01 -15.61 -16.33
C ASN A 104 12.06 -14.27 -17.08
N SER A 105 13.06 -13.41 -16.81
CA SER A 105 13.18 -12.08 -17.43
C SER A 105 11.93 -11.21 -17.24
N ILE A 106 11.26 -11.36 -16.10
CA ILE A 106 10.03 -10.63 -15.77
C ILE A 106 10.33 -9.40 -14.93
N ASP A 107 9.86 -8.25 -15.40
CA ASP A 107 9.89 -6.99 -14.66
C ASP A 107 8.48 -6.43 -14.43
N CYS A 108 8.36 -5.49 -13.50
CA CYS A 108 7.12 -4.74 -13.24
C CYS A 108 7.26 -3.33 -13.80
N GLY A 109 6.30 -2.90 -14.61
CA GLY A 109 6.24 -1.49 -15.02
C GLY A 109 5.05 -0.75 -14.42
N GLY A 110 5.07 0.57 -14.56
CA GLY A 110 4.19 1.45 -13.80
C GLY A 110 4.43 1.21 -12.29
N GLY A 111 3.35 0.94 -11.57
CA GLY A 111 3.43 0.45 -10.20
C GLY A 111 3.31 1.52 -9.12
N VAL A 112 3.00 2.77 -9.46
CA VAL A 112 2.58 3.77 -8.48
C VAL A 112 1.09 3.57 -8.19
N VAL A 113 0.76 3.08 -7.01
CA VAL A 113 -0.61 2.99 -6.49
C VAL A 113 -0.83 4.12 -5.49
N ASP A 114 -1.55 5.15 -5.93
CA ASP A 114 -1.79 6.36 -5.15
C ASP A 114 -2.65 6.09 -3.90
N ALA A 115 -2.48 6.93 -2.88
CA ALA A 115 -3.15 6.76 -1.60
C ALA A 115 -4.68 6.96 -1.66
N ASP A 116 -5.16 7.71 -2.64
CA ASP A 116 -6.56 7.98 -2.92
C ASP A 116 -7.17 7.01 -3.97
N TYR A 117 -6.37 6.14 -4.60
CA TYR A 117 -6.86 5.14 -5.54
C TYR A 117 -7.75 4.11 -4.83
N ARG A 118 -8.94 3.85 -5.38
CA ARG A 118 -9.92 2.86 -4.85
C ARG A 118 -10.33 1.80 -5.87
N GLY A 119 -9.75 1.85 -7.06
CA GLY A 119 -9.99 0.88 -8.11
C GLY A 119 -9.25 -0.45 -7.89
N PRO A 120 -9.40 -1.40 -8.84
CA PRO A 120 -8.66 -2.65 -8.81
C PRO A 120 -7.15 -2.41 -9.01
N VAL A 121 -6.34 -3.01 -8.16
CA VAL A 121 -4.88 -3.03 -8.30
C VAL A 121 -4.52 -4.09 -9.34
N GLY A 122 -3.86 -3.66 -10.41
CA GLY A 122 -3.29 -4.55 -11.42
C GLY A 122 -1.77 -4.49 -11.40
N VAL A 123 -1.14 -5.57 -11.85
CA VAL A 123 0.32 -5.68 -11.97
C VAL A 123 0.66 -5.71 -13.45
N ILE A 124 1.34 -4.68 -13.95
CA ILE A 124 1.83 -4.67 -15.33
C ILE A 124 3.15 -5.41 -15.35
N LEU A 125 3.18 -6.59 -15.97
CA LEU A 125 4.39 -7.36 -16.17
C LEU A 125 4.95 -7.14 -17.57
N PHE A 126 6.26 -6.88 -17.63
CA PHE A 126 7.04 -6.91 -18.85
C PHE A 126 7.81 -8.23 -18.90
N ASN A 127 7.82 -8.87 -20.06
CA ASN A 127 8.64 -10.05 -20.32
C ASN A 127 9.76 -9.68 -21.28
N HIS A 128 10.98 -9.56 -20.77
CA HIS A 128 12.17 -9.29 -21.57
C HIS A 128 12.79 -10.55 -22.17
N GLY A 129 12.24 -11.73 -21.88
CA GLY A 129 12.69 -13.00 -22.41
C GLY A 129 12.16 -13.29 -23.82
N ASP A 130 12.69 -14.35 -24.42
CA ASP A 130 12.35 -14.84 -25.75
C ASP A 130 11.29 -15.97 -25.73
N VAL A 131 10.71 -16.25 -24.56
CA VAL A 131 9.70 -17.28 -24.35
C VAL A 131 8.52 -16.68 -23.58
N ASP A 132 7.30 -17.05 -23.97
CA ASP A 132 6.08 -16.67 -23.27
C ASP A 132 6.13 -17.12 -21.80
N TYR A 133 5.70 -16.24 -20.90
CA TYR A 133 5.63 -16.54 -19.48
C TYR A 133 4.19 -16.79 -19.05
N GLN A 134 3.94 -17.98 -18.50
CA GLN A 134 2.62 -18.37 -18.02
C GLN A 134 2.44 -17.99 -16.55
N VAL A 135 1.43 -17.17 -16.28
CA VAL A 135 0.95 -16.81 -14.94
C VAL A 135 -0.32 -17.60 -14.68
N ASN A 136 -0.35 -18.38 -13.61
CA ASN A 136 -1.55 -19.07 -13.17
C ASN A 136 -2.27 -18.28 -12.08
N GLU A 137 -3.58 -18.50 -11.97
CA GLU A 137 -4.37 -17.98 -10.86
C GLU A 137 -3.74 -18.39 -9.53
N GLY A 138 -3.51 -17.41 -8.67
CA GLY A 138 -2.92 -17.61 -7.35
C GLY A 138 -1.39 -17.63 -7.31
N ASP A 139 -0.70 -17.48 -8.44
CA ASP A 139 0.76 -17.29 -8.48
C ASP A 139 1.15 -15.93 -7.90
N ARG A 140 2.31 -15.87 -7.26
CA ARG A 140 2.89 -14.62 -6.74
C ARG A 140 3.66 -13.90 -7.84
N VAL A 141 3.11 -12.80 -8.32
CA VAL A 141 3.61 -12.13 -9.54
C VAL A 141 4.42 -10.87 -9.26
N ALA A 142 4.14 -10.18 -8.16
CA ALA A 142 4.84 -8.96 -7.75
C ALA A 142 4.79 -8.81 -6.22
N GLN A 143 5.32 -7.72 -5.71
CA GLN A 143 5.15 -7.35 -4.30
C GLN A 143 4.78 -5.87 -4.18
N LEU A 144 3.90 -5.54 -3.24
CA LEU A 144 3.53 -4.17 -2.90
C LEU A 144 4.43 -3.66 -1.78
N VAL A 145 5.25 -2.66 -2.04
CA VAL A 145 6.09 -1.97 -1.05
C VAL A 145 5.40 -0.65 -0.67
N LEU A 146 5.28 -0.37 0.63
CA LEU A 146 4.72 0.89 1.10
C LEU A 146 5.86 1.89 1.26
N GLU A 147 5.97 2.82 0.33
CA GLU A 147 7.04 3.80 0.31
C GLU A 147 6.57 5.12 0.90
N ARG A 148 7.33 5.63 1.87
CA ARG A 148 7.06 6.93 2.47
C ARG A 148 7.44 8.04 1.50
N ILE A 149 6.59 9.03 1.39
CA ILE A 149 6.76 10.18 0.51
C ILE A 149 6.44 11.48 1.23
N CYS A 150 6.94 12.58 0.66
CA CYS A 150 6.50 13.92 0.97
C CYS A 150 5.80 14.49 -0.26
N THR A 151 4.70 15.22 -0.05
CA THR A 151 3.96 15.91 -1.12
C THR A 151 3.94 17.43 -0.83
N PRO A 152 5.09 18.11 -0.90
CA PRO A 152 5.17 19.55 -0.70
C PRO A 152 4.53 20.31 -1.86
N ASP A 153 4.16 21.57 -1.61
CA ASP A 153 3.80 22.48 -2.69
C ASP A 153 5.00 22.76 -3.60
N VAL A 154 4.74 22.87 -4.91
CA VAL A 154 5.77 23.23 -5.88
C VAL A 154 5.93 24.75 -5.88
N VAL A 155 7.16 25.22 -5.67
CA VAL A 155 7.53 26.64 -5.69
C VAL A 155 8.62 26.87 -6.73
N GLU A 156 8.37 27.77 -7.68
CA GLU A 156 9.35 28.18 -8.69
C GLU A 156 10.36 29.18 -8.08
N ILE A 157 11.64 29.04 -8.43
CA ILE A 157 12.74 29.88 -7.93
C ILE A 157 13.68 30.26 -9.09
N GLU A 158 14.37 31.40 -8.96
CA GLU A 158 15.28 31.91 -10.00
C GLU A 158 16.65 31.23 -10.00
N GLU A 159 17.15 30.81 -8.83
CA GLU A 159 18.50 30.25 -8.66
C GLU A 159 18.49 29.03 -7.72
N LEU A 160 19.38 28.07 -7.99
CA LEU A 160 19.62 26.88 -7.15
C LEU A 160 20.86 27.10 -6.28
N ASP A 161 20.89 26.49 -5.10
CA ASP A 161 22.08 26.44 -4.26
C ASP A 161 23.18 25.56 -4.86
N GLU A 162 24.44 25.96 -4.67
CA GLU A 162 25.58 25.14 -5.10
C GLU A 162 25.77 23.93 -4.17
N THR A 163 26.00 22.77 -4.76
CA THR A 163 26.34 21.54 -4.03
C THR A 163 27.66 20.97 -4.52
N GLU A 164 28.32 20.17 -3.69
CA GLU A 164 29.55 19.47 -4.08
C GLU A 164 29.36 18.66 -5.36
N ARG A 165 28.17 18.05 -5.56
CA ARG A 165 27.83 17.27 -6.76
C ARG A 165 27.65 18.15 -8.01
N GLY A 166 27.05 19.33 -7.87
CA GLY A 166 26.72 20.23 -8.99
C GLY A 166 25.94 19.51 -10.12
N ASN A 167 26.29 19.80 -11.37
CA ASN A 167 25.61 19.27 -12.56
C ASN A 167 26.07 17.86 -12.99
N ARG A 168 26.75 17.11 -12.12
CA ARG A 168 27.30 15.78 -12.44
C ARG A 168 26.25 14.67 -12.26
N GLY A 169 25.88 14.00 -13.36
CA GLY A 169 24.91 12.88 -13.41
C GLY A 169 25.27 11.85 -14.49
N PHE A 170 24.42 10.83 -14.69
CA PHE A 170 24.56 9.82 -15.77
C PHE A 170 25.91 9.08 -15.81
N GLY A 171 26.33 8.50 -14.67
CA GLY A 171 27.60 7.77 -14.59
C GLY A 171 28.81 8.64 -14.28
N SER A 172 28.60 9.88 -13.83
CA SER A 172 29.67 10.83 -13.44
C SER A 172 30.58 10.37 -12.30
N THR A 173 30.26 9.29 -11.60
CA THR A 173 31.09 8.67 -10.55
C THR A 173 31.92 7.48 -11.06
N GLY A 174 31.86 7.17 -12.35
CA GLY A 174 32.66 6.13 -13.00
C GLY A 174 31.99 4.76 -13.10
N LEU A 175 32.45 3.99 -14.09
CA LEU A 175 32.29 2.54 -14.22
C LEU A 175 33.56 1.93 -13.62
N GLN A 176 33.53 1.48 -12.37
CA GLN A 176 34.60 0.62 -11.86
C GLN A 176 34.31 -0.83 -12.22
#